data_AF-V5HQE3-F1
#
_entry.id   AF-V5HQE3-F1
#
_cell.length_a   1.000
_cell.length_b   1.000
_cell.length_c   1.000
_cell.angle_alpha   90.00
_cell.angle_beta   90.00
_cell.angle_gamma   90.00
#
_symmetry.space_group_name_H-M   'P 1'
#
loop_
_entity.id
_entity.type
_entity.pdbx_description
1 polymer ?
#
loop_
_entity_poly.entity_id
_entity_poly.type
_entity_poly.pdbx_seq_one_letter_code
_entity_poly.pdbx_strand_id
1 'polypeptide(L)'
;SESLNAFGKFTKNASFARHADFYFLLTGRRLGRRNKVTKKLIQNIRGLAFAGRVCSKGLNVGMAWQQPLLYSTFDVIAHEIGHLLGSKHDGEGPISYIKDHPGAKTCNEPQTYIMGAKPTAPFEFSECSKQQMEFILSDAGLETVKTLLT
;
A
#
# COMPACT_ATOMS: atom_id res chain seq x y z
N SER A 1 5.83 2.56 -12.73
CA SER A 1 6.47 2.99 -11.50
C SER A 1 7.93 2.63 -11.57
N GLU A 2 8.80 3.54 -11.98
CA GLU A 2 10.21 3.22 -12.25
C GLU A 2 10.95 2.88 -10.94
N SER A 3 10.89 3.78 -9.95
CA SER A 3 11.56 3.61 -8.66
C SER A 3 11.04 2.40 -7.87
N LEU A 4 9.72 2.18 -7.81
CA LEU A 4 9.16 1.02 -7.10
C LEU A 4 9.55 -0.29 -7.77
N ASN A 5 9.56 -0.34 -9.11
CA ASN A 5 10.02 -1.52 -9.86
C ASN A 5 11.51 -1.79 -9.57
N ALA A 6 12.34 -0.74 -9.54
CA ALA A 6 13.77 -0.88 -9.23
C ALA A 6 13.98 -1.37 -7.78
N PHE A 7 13.20 -0.84 -6.83
CA PHE A 7 13.23 -1.28 -5.44
C PHE A 7 12.81 -2.75 -5.30
N GLY A 8 11.75 -3.18 -6.00
CA GLY A 8 11.35 -4.59 -6.04
C GLY A 8 12.41 -5.52 -6.64
N LYS A 9 13.12 -5.09 -7.69
CA LYS A 9 14.26 -5.84 -8.23
C LYS A 9 15.41 -5.94 -7.22
N PHE A 10 15.69 -4.85 -6.51
CA PHE A 10 16.70 -4.84 -5.46
C PHE A 10 16.34 -5.82 -4.34
N THR A 11 15.12 -5.77 -3.80
CA THR A 11 14.70 -6.66 -2.71
C THR A 11 14.67 -8.13 -3.11
N LYS A 12 14.38 -8.43 -4.38
CA LYS A 12 14.43 -9.80 -4.91
C LYS A 12 15.85 -10.39 -4.92
N ASN A 13 16.86 -9.55 -5.19
CA ASN A 13 18.24 -9.96 -5.41
C ASN A 13 19.14 -9.75 -4.17
N ALA A 14 18.74 -8.87 -3.26
CA ALA A 14 19.46 -8.62 -2.02
C ALA A 14 19.34 -9.83 -1.08
N SER A 15 20.43 -10.12 -0.37
CA SER A 15 20.42 -11.09 0.72
C SER A 15 20.15 -10.36 2.02
N PHE A 16 18.99 -10.62 2.63
CA PHE A 16 18.62 -10.08 3.93
C PHE A 16 18.85 -11.15 5.00
N ALA A 17 19.26 -10.72 6.19
CA ALA A 17 19.48 -11.65 7.32
C ALA A 17 18.20 -12.37 7.76
N ARG A 18 17.02 -11.78 7.47
CA ARG A 18 15.71 -12.36 7.76
C ARG A 18 14.78 -12.14 6.57
N HIS A 19 13.89 -13.10 6.37
CA HIS A 19 12.75 -12.94 5.47
C HIS A 19 11.80 -11.87 6.03
N ALA A 20 11.17 -11.10 5.14
CA ALA A 20 10.16 -10.12 5.50
C ALA A 20 8.93 -10.27 4.58
N ASP A 21 7.74 -10.07 5.14
CA ASP A 21 6.49 -10.17 4.38
C ASP A 21 6.37 -9.06 3.34
N PHE A 22 6.92 -7.88 3.64
CA PHE A 22 7.10 -6.78 2.69
C PHE A 22 8.31 -5.91 3.06
N TYR A 23 8.74 -5.07 2.12
CA TYR A 23 9.78 -4.07 2.32
C TYR A 23 9.21 -2.68 2.01
N PHE A 24 9.56 -1.68 2.82
CA PHE A 24 9.07 -0.33 2.66
C PHE A 24 10.22 0.67 2.58
N LEU A 25 10.26 1.48 1.51
CA LEU A 25 11.30 2.48 1.31
C LEU A 25 10.80 3.87 1.69
N LEU A 26 11.44 4.46 2.70
CA LEU A 26 11.28 5.88 3.05
C LEU A 26 12.32 6.69 2.30
N THR A 27 11.88 7.64 1.48
CA THR A 27 12.78 8.48 0.66
C THR A 27 12.64 9.95 0.98
N GLY A 28 13.77 10.64 1.15
CA GLY A 28 13.81 12.11 1.25
C GLY A 28 13.57 12.82 -0.09
N ARG A 29 13.70 12.11 -1.22
CA ARG A 29 13.40 12.63 -2.56
C ARG A 29 11.90 12.58 -2.85
N ARG A 30 11.33 13.69 -3.30
CA ARG A 30 9.92 13.77 -3.72
C ARG A 30 9.63 12.78 -4.84
N LEU A 31 8.49 12.10 -4.75
CA LEU A 31 8.03 11.16 -5.76
C LEU A 31 7.23 11.87 -6.86
N GLY A 32 7.29 11.31 -8.06
CA GLY A 32 6.49 11.74 -9.20
C GLY A 32 6.14 10.58 -10.11
N ARG A 33 5.02 10.69 -10.80
CA ARG A 33 4.54 9.70 -11.76
C ARG A 33 4.51 10.28 -13.15
N ARG A 34 5.29 9.70 -14.06
CA ARG A 34 5.24 10.08 -15.47
C ARG A 34 3.99 9.48 -16.13
N ASN A 35 3.18 10.32 -16.78
CA ASN A 35 2.10 9.85 -17.63
C ASN A 35 2.70 9.06 -18.82
N LYS A 36 2.19 7.86 -19.08
CA LYS A 36 2.75 6.98 -20.12
C LYS A 36 2.58 7.55 -21.53
N VAL A 37 1.47 8.25 -21.78
CA VAL A 37 1.09 8.81 -23.08
C VAL A 37 1.72 10.18 -23.26
N THR A 38 1.38 11.14 -22.39
CA THR A 38 1.78 12.54 -22.55
C THR A 38 3.21 12.83 -22.11
N LYS A 39 3.88 11.86 -21.47
CA LYS A 39 5.22 11.99 -20.84
C LYS A 39 5.34 13.09 -19.78
N LYS A 40 4.26 13.80 -19.47
CA LYS A 40 4.22 14.82 -18.41
C LYS A 40 4.43 14.18 -17.04
N LEU A 41 5.15 14.88 -16.18
CA LEU A 41 5.39 14.47 -14.80
C LEU A 41 4.23 14.95 -13.93
N ILE A 42 3.49 14.01 -13.34
CA ILE A 42 2.57 14.27 -12.24
C ILE A 42 3.42 14.33 -10.97
N GLN A 43 3.46 15.50 -10.34
CA GLN A 43 4.24 15.74 -9.13
C GLN A 43 3.40 15.43 -7.87
N ASN A 44 4.03 15.50 -6.70
CA ASN A 44 3.39 15.39 -5.39
C ASN A 44 2.74 14.03 -5.10
N ILE A 45 3.29 12.95 -5.67
CA ILE A 45 2.98 11.61 -5.19
C ILE A 45 3.56 11.48 -3.78
N ARG A 46 2.73 11.16 -2.78
CA ARG A 46 3.18 10.98 -1.39
C ARG A 46 3.68 9.56 -1.15
N GLY A 47 3.08 8.56 -1.80
CA GLY A 47 3.48 7.17 -1.70
C GLY A 47 3.06 6.34 -2.91
N LEU A 48 3.55 5.10 -2.96
CA LEU A 48 3.11 4.09 -3.92
C LEU A 48 3.49 2.67 -3.45
N ALA A 49 2.54 1.75 -3.56
CA ALA A 49 2.73 0.32 -3.33
C ALA A 49 2.22 -0.56 -4.48
N PHE A 50 2.67 -1.81 -4.54
CA PHE A 50 2.00 -2.84 -5.33
C PHE A 50 0.88 -3.48 -4.51
N ALA A 51 -0.35 -3.30 -4.97
CA ALA A 51 -1.52 -3.72 -4.20
C ALA A 51 -1.64 -5.26 -4.08
N GLY A 52 -1.96 -5.76 -2.88
CA GLY A 52 -2.16 -7.19 -2.62
C GLY A 52 -0.96 -8.06 -2.99
N ARG A 53 0.26 -7.55 -2.78
CA ARG A 53 1.53 -8.24 -3.10
C ARG A 53 2.36 -8.56 -1.87
N VAL A 54 1.79 -8.50 -0.68
CA VAL A 54 2.44 -9.08 0.51
C VAL A 54 2.92 -10.51 0.21
N CYS A 55 4.10 -10.89 0.73
CA CYS A 55 4.78 -12.17 0.49
C CYS A 55 5.19 -12.48 -0.96
N SER A 56 4.82 -11.65 -1.94
CA SER A 56 5.21 -11.85 -3.34
C SER A 56 6.63 -11.32 -3.57
N LYS A 57 7.66 -12.17 -3.49
CA LYS A 57 9.07 -11.77 -3.60
C LYS A 57 9.34 -10.82 -4.78
N GLY A 58 9.81 -9.61 -4.47
CA GLY A 58 10.15 -8.57 -5.44
C GLY A 58 8.96 -7.72 -5.91
N LEU A 59 7.75 -8.06 -5.49
CA LEU A 59 6.53 -7.26 -5.61
C LEU A 59 5.99 -6.83 -4.24
N ASN A 60 6.46 -7.43 -3.16
CA ASN A 60 6.13 -7.09 -1.78
C ASN A 60 6.83 -5.80 -1.33
N VAL A 61 6.66 -4.72 -2.11
CA VAL A 61 7.33 -3.45 -1.89
C VAL A 61 6.40 -2.25 -1.95
N GLY A 62 6.60 -1.33 -1.01
CA GLY A 62 5.97 -0.01 -0.96
C GLY A 62 7.02 1.09 -0.77
N MET A 63 6.65 2.32 -1.08
CA MET A 63 7.51 3.47 -0.81
C MET A 63 6.71 4.72 -0.49
N ALA A 64 7.24 5.56 0.40
CA ALA A 64 6.68 6.87 0.68
C ALA A 64 7.76 7.94 0.72
N TRP A 65 7.40 9.13 0.27
CA TRP A 65 8.19 10.31 0.56
C TRP A 65 8.03 10.66 2.04
N GLN A 66 9.16 10.82 2.71
CA GLN A 66 9.21 11.26 4.10
C GLN A 66 10.19 12.41 4.20
N GLN A 67 9.74 13.52 4.79
CA GLN A 67 10.64 14.60 5.16
C GLN A 67 11.36 14.21 6.46
N PRO A 68 12.70 14.13 6.47
CA PRO A 68 13.44 13.82 7.70
C PRO A 68 13.07 14.79 8.82
N LEU A 69 13.01 14.28 10.05
CA LEU A 69 12.65 15.03 11.28
C LEU A 69 11.19 15.49 11.39
N LEU A 70 10.34 15.19 10.40
CA LEU A 70 8.90 15.45 10.45
C LEU A 70 8.13 14.12 10.51
N TYR A 71 7.44 13.92 11.63
CA TYR A 71 6.57 12.77 11.92
C TYR A 71 5.19 12.88 11.22
N SER A 72 5.12 13.46 10.02
CA SER A 72 3.86 13.89 9.38
C SER A 72 3.39 13.03 8.21
N THR A 73 4.03 11.88 7.98
CA THR A 73 3.74 11.01 6.82
C THR A 73 3.30 9.60 7.22
N PHE A 74 2.99 9.38 8.50
CA PHE A 74 2.51 8.09 9.00
C PHE A 74 1.18 7.67 8.38
N ASP A 75 0.28 8.63 8.11
CA ASP A 75 -0.97 8.41 7.37
C ASP A 75 -0.69 7.80 5.99
N VAL A 76 0.30 8.33 5.28
CA VAL A 76 0.71 7.85 3.95
C VAL A 76 1.37 6.49 4.04
N ILE A 77 2.26 6.27 5.01
CA ILE A 77 2.92 4.98 5.18
C ILE A 77 1.87 3.90 5.46
N ALA A 78 0.93 4.17 6.37
CA ALA A 78 -0.16 3.27 6.67
C ALA A 78 -1.04 3.02 5.43
N HIS A 79 -1.36 4.06 4.65
CA HIS A 79 -2.11 3.94 3.41
C HIS A 79 -1.45 3.00 2.39
N GLU A 80 -0.15 3.18 2.15
CA GLU A 80 0.58 2.33 1.19
C GLU A 80 0.78 0.90 1.72
N ILE A 81 0.89 0.71 3.04
CA ILE A 81 0.86 -0.62 3.66
C ILE A 81 -0.53 -1.26 3.49
N GLY A 82 -1.61 -0.50 3.64
CA GLY A 82 -2.97 -0.94 3.35
C GLY A 82 -3.10 -1.45 1.92
N HIS A 83 -2.54 -0.74 0.94
CA HIS A 83 -2.44 -1.23 -0.43
C HIS A 83 -1.64 -2.54 -0.52
N LEU A 84 -0.44 -2.65 0.06
CA LEU A 84 0.36 -3.89 0.06
C LEU A 84 -0.44 -5.10 0.55
N LEU A 85 -1.24 -4.88 1.60
CA LEU A 85 -2.12 -5.87 2.22
C LEU A 85 -3.42 -6.11 1.44
N GLY A 86 -3.66 -5.40 0.33
CA GLY A 86 -4.80 -5.65 -0.56
C GLY A 86 -5.90 -4.60 -0.53
N SER A 87 -5.86 -3.64 0.39
CA SER A 87 -6.93 -2.65 0.45
C SER A 87 -6.93 -1.76 -0.80
N LYS A 88 -8.09 -1.62 -1.42
CA LYS A 88 -8.36 -0.54 -2.38
C LYS A 88 -8.69 0.76 -1.65
N HIS A 89 -8.79 1.87 -2.38
CA HIS A 89 -9.38 3.06 -1.79
C HIS A 89 -10.84 2.80 -1.45
N ASP A 90 -11.32 3.46 -0.40
CA ASP A 90 -12.71 3.43 0.03
C ASP A 90 -13.62 3.94 -1.09
N GLY A 91 -14.60 3.12 -1.49
CA GLY A 91 -15.50 3.35 -2.62
C GLY A 91 -15.06 2.70 -3.95
N GLU A 92 -13.86 2.11 -4.03
CA GLU A 92 -13.38 1.48 -5.26
C GLU A 92 -13.79 0.00 -5.40
N GLY A 93 -13.83 -0.48 -6.65
CA GLY A 93 -14.01 -1.88 -6.98
C GLY A 93 -12.78 -2.75 -6.68
N PRO A 94 -12.89 -4.08 -6.88
CA PRO A 94 -11.85 -5.04 -6.51
C PRO A 94 -10.55 -4.91 -7.31
N ILE A 95 -9.46 -5.48 -6.78
CA ILE A 95 -8.19 -5.62 -7.52
C ILE A 95 -8.39 -6.64 -8.64
N SER A 96 -8.29 -6.19 -9.90
CA SER A 96 -8.71 -6.97 -11.07
C SER A 96 -7.95 -8.29 -11.31
N TYR A 97 -6.72 -8.41 -10.79
CA TYR A 97 -5.88 -9.61 -10.94
C TYR A 97 -5.91 -10.52 -9.72
N ILE A 98 -6.72 -10.20 -8.71
CA ILE A 98 -6.94 -11.04 -7.54
C ILE A 98 -8.36 -11.57 -7.63
N LYS A 99 -8.48 -12.89 -7.82
CA LYS A 99 -9.78 -13.55 -7.95
C LYS A 99 -10.59 -13.35 -6.66
N ASP A 100 -11.88 -13.08 -6.79
CA ASP A 100 -12.83 -12.97 -5.67
C ASP A 100 -12.51 -11.88 -4.63
N HIS A 101 -11.60 -10.95 -4.95
CA HIS A 101 -11.27 -9.84 -4.09
C HIS A 101 -12.53 -9.01 -3.75
N PRO A 102 -12.78 -8.64 -2.49
CA PRO A 102 -14.06 -8.03 -2.10
C PRO A 102 -14.22 -6.57 -2.58
N GLY A 103 -13.12 -5.82 -2.67
CA GLY A 103 -13.16 -4.39 -2.98
C GLY A 103 -13.74 -3.56 -1.82
N ALA A 104 -14.07 -2.29 -2.09
CA ALA A 104 -14.51 -1.34 -1.07
C ALA A 104 -15.71 -0.48 -1.50
N LYS A 105 -16.49 -0.91 -2.50
CA LYS A 105 -17.61 -0.12 -3.06
C LYS A 105 -18.64 0.31 -2.02
N THR A 106 -18.84 -0.49 -0.97
CA THR A 106 -19.79 -0.23 0.12
C THR A 106 -19.29 0.79 1.14
N CYS A 107 -17.98 1.07 1.17
CA CYS A 107 -17.37 2.09 2.02
C CYS A 107 -17.08 3.34 1.20
N ASN A 108 -18.08 3.94 0.55
CA ASN A 108 -17.91 5.19 -0.19
C ASN A 108 -17.95 6.44 0.70
N GLU A 109 -18.51 6.35 1.89
CA GLU A 109 -18.51 7.41 2.92
C GLU A 109 -18.44 6.78 4.32
N PRO A 110 -17.81 7.45 5.31
CA PRO A 110 -17.06 8.69 5.19
C PRO A 110 -15.68 8.49 4.52
N GLN A 111 -15.22 9.50 3.79
CA GLN A 111 -13.89 9.51 3.16
C GLN A 111 -12.73 9.89 4.12
N THR A 112 -12.93 9.68 5.43
CA THR A 112 -12.01 10.08 6.51
C THR A 112 -11.11 8.96 7.04
N TYR A 113 -11.33 7.71 6.61
CA TYR A 113 -10.45 6.59 6.92
C TYR A 113 -9.13 6.67 6.15
N ILE A 114 -8.13 5.88 6.55
CA ILE A 114 -6.78 5.86 5.94
C ILE A 114 -6.84 5.67 4.41
N MET A 115 -7.77 4.85 3.92
CA MET A 115 -7.94 4.56 2.49
C MET A 115 -8.91 5.51 1.78
N GLY A 116 -9.45 6.50 2.48
CA GLY A 116 -10.33 7.53 1.94
C GLY A 116 -9.57 8.73 1.37
N ALA A 117 -10.32 9.65 0.76
CA ALA A 117 -9.77 10.83 0.09
C ALA A 117 -9.19 11.89 1.05
N LYS A 118 -9.66 11.94 2.30
CA LYS A 118 -9.24 12.93 3.32
C LYS A 118 -9.04 12.26 4.68
N PRO A 119 -8.00 11.43 4.88
CA PRO A 119 -7.75 10.76 6.15
C PRO A 119 -7.63 11.75 7.31
N THR A 120 -8.35 11.50 8.40
CA THR A 120 -8.30 12.30 9.63
C THR A 120 -8.18 11.41 10.86
N ALA A 121 -7.81 12.00 12.01
CA ALA A 121 -7.87 11.31 13.30
C ALA A 121 -9.27 10.68 13.51
N PRO A 122 -9.36 9.44 14.04
CA PRO A 122 -8.29 8.68 14.70
C PRO A 122 -7.31 7.91 13.77
N PHE A 123 -7.36 8.10 12.45
CA PHE A 123 -6.54 7.38 11.46
C PHE A 123 -6.77 5.86 11.51
N GLU A 124 -8.02 5.46 11.27
CA GLU A 124 -8.42 4.06 11.23
C GLU A 124 -8.61 3.57 9.79
N PHE A 125 -8.55 2.26 9.61
CA PHE A 125 -9.01 1.60 8.40
C PHE A 125 -10.52 1.36 8.47
N SER A 126 -11.22 1.54 7.35
CA SER A 126 -12.63 1.17 7.23
C SER A 126 -12.82 -0.34 7.37
N GLU A 127 -14.03 -0.79 7.66
CA GLU A 127 -14.35 -2.23 7.67
C GLU A 127 -14.11 -2.88 6.31
N CYS A 128 -14.37 -2.19 5.19
CA CYS A 128 -14.02 -2.71 3.87
C CYS A 128 -12.52 -2.89 3.70
N SER A 129 -11.71 -1.95 4.20
CA SER A 129 -10.26 -2.05 4.17
C SER A 129 -9.79 -3.28 4.95
N LYS A 130 -10.29 -3.47 6.18
CA LYS A 130 -9.96 -4.64 7.01
C LYS A 130 -10.35 -5.96 6.34
N GLN A 131 -11.55 -6.06 5.79
CA GLN A 131 -12.01 -7.26 5.07
C GLN A 131 -11.12 -7.62 3.87
N GLN A 132 -10.69 -6.62 3.09
CA GLN A 132 -9.76 -6.84 1.97
C GLN A 132 -8.39 -7.31 2.48
N MET A 133 -7.89 -6.76 3.59
CA MET A 133 -6.61 -7.17 4.18
C MET A 133 -6.68 -8.59 4.73
N GLU A 134 -7.74 -8.95 5.43
CA GLU A 134 -7.98 -10.32 5.92
C GLU A 134 -8.09 -11.34 4.79
N PHE A 135 -8.73 -10.97 3.68
CA PHE A 135 -8.84 -11.79 2.49
C PHE A 135 -7.45 -12.14 1.93
N ILE A 136 -6.57 -11.15 1.74
CA ILE A 136 -5.22 -11.38 1.23
C ILE A 136 -4.34 -12.13 2.21
N LEU A 137 -4.41 -11.81 3.51
CA LEU A 137 -3.59 -12.51 4.52
C LEU A 137 -3.98 -13.98 4.65
N SER A 138 -5.27 -14.30 4.50
CA SER A 138 -5.75 -15.68 4.49
C SER A 138 -5.26 -16.44 3.25
N ASP A 139 -5.30 -15.82 2.07
CA ASP A 139 -4.79 -16.41 0.82
C ASP A 139 -3.26 -16.62 0.86
N ALA A 140 -2.52 -15.71 1.51
CA ALA A 140 -1.08 -15.80 1.67
C ALA A 140 -0.62 -16.84 2.71
N GLY A 141 -1.55 -17.52 3.40
CA GLY A 141 -1.23 -18.47 4.48
C GLY A 141 -0.65 -17.81 5.74
N LEU A 142 -0.87 -16.50 5.92
CA LEU A 142 -0.38 -15.71 7.04
C LEU A 142 -1.43 -15.60 8.16
N GLU A 143 -1.88 -16.74 8.69
CA GLU A 143 -2.87 -16.75 9.78
C GLU A 143 -2.37 -16.01 11.04
N THR A 144 -1.06 -15.96 11.26
CA THR A 144 -0.42 -15.27 12.39
C THR A 144 -0.47 -13.74 12.33
N VAL A 145 -0.73 -13.15 11.15
CA VAL A 145 -0.83 -11.69 10.95
C VAL A 145 -2.27 -11.20 11.20
N LYS A 146 -3.26 -12.10 11.33
CA LYS A 146 -4.65 -11.73 11.67
C LYS A 146 -4.75 -10.94 12.99
N THR A 147 -3.84 -11.17 13.93
CA THR A 147 -3.77 -10.47 15.22
C THR A 147 -3.33 -8.99 15.10
N LEU A 148 -2.83 -8.54 13.95
CA LEU A 148 -2.43 -7.13 13.74
C LEU A 148 -3.61 -6.22 13.33
N LEU A 149 -4.80 -6.77 13.09
CA LEU A 149 -5.98 -6.04 12.61
C LEU A 149 -7.08 -5.87 13.68
N THR A 150 -6.88 -6.42 14.88
CA THR A 150 -7.70 -6.21 16.10
C THR A 150 -7.06 -5.20 17.03
#